data_AF-A0A7X2SVK6-F1
#
_entry.id   AF-A0A7X2SVK6-F1
#
_cell.length_a   1.000
_cell.length_b   1.000
_cell.length_c   1.000
_cell.angle_alpha   90.00
_cell.angle_beta   90.00
_cell.angle_gamma   90.00
#
_symmetry.space_group_name_H-M   'P 1'
#
loop_
_entity.id
_entity.type
_entity.pdbx_description
1 polymer ?
#
loop_
_entity_poly.entity_id
_entity_poly.type
_entity_poly.pdbx_seq_one_letter_code
_entity_poly.pdbx_strand_id
1 'polypeptide(L)'
;MTTYNTRNPLGSPAAKDLYDNAQNLDHFVNDLDRIEWADRFGVLRKTWWGMETDFQNQMKDQEHRFVVQLHSQADRFNVFIQNSGYSVVGDYEDGPLTIDEYNQIIRYQGEFYKLTASTDIPWTTTGNDATSWETDSAHLVAIGDAALRQELAAEDGLKQVGQCPDIYTLRSIEPEVDGQRIFVREYAIRTGKGGGTFVYWEDDTTSADDDGYIIVTNGGKRWRRDCTPEMLNVTHYGAVMDGVTDDMPAVKRMYYGMLAQSGNSVGARTPAGDIALSSTFDLSGEAEQGLFRFRGPDVEYGSVPLTRVHFVDKTSSTPVFQVNARRMEISGLHFIGEGTVTPFYKNVCTAGQYIRVKSIRCNGNGGLVFDVQDTIDTKFDQIYCSKLSGGFLRSLWSNTQKAGWNHSTAIEISNSNFSSNTTVDVLRLIRCGQSIMRNVWFSNNEYTYDISQGGWLLDTVIMENSTYPAKTKWAKTTEINCRFAQGATYDNTLSGYTSDMDNG
;
A
#
# COMPACT_ATOMS: atom_id res chain seq x y z
N MET A 1 7.35 84.78 39.55
CA MET A 1 7.13 86.24 39.52
C MET A 1 7.92 86.83 40.67
N THR A 2 8.53 88.00 40.45
CA THR A 2 9.36 88.65 41.46
C THR A 2 8.56 89.09 42.68
N THR A 3 9.28 89.32 43.78
CA THR A 3 8.74 89.57 45.10
C THR A 3 7.92 90.87 45.17
N TYR A 4 8.38 91.95 44.51
CA TYR A 4 7.68 93.24 44.55
C TYR A 4 6.84 93.52 43.29
N ASN A 5 7.18 92.90 42.16
CA ASN A 5 6.54 93.03 40.84
C ASN A 5 6.14 94.48 40.52
N THR A 6 7.13 95.37 40.59
CA THR A 6 6.89 96.81 40.66
C THR A 6 6.33 97.44 39.40
N ARG A 7 6.62 96.85 38.22
CA ARG A 7 6.24 97.38 36.88
C ARG A 7 6.69 98.81 36.59
N ASN A 8 7.62 99.36 37.36
CA ASN A 8 8.23 100.66 37.07
C ASN A 8 9.00 100.60 35.74
N PRO A 9 9.13 101.71 35.00
CA PRO A 9 9.86 101.73 33.72
C PRO A 9 11.29 101.17 33.78
N LEU A 10 11.84 100.82 32.61
CA LEU A 10 13.25 100.42 32.48
C LEU A 10 14.19 101.54 32.96
N GLY A 11 15.24 101.20 33.70
CA GLY A 11 16.19 102.18 34.26
C GLY A 11 15.78 102.83 35.59
N SER A 12 14.66 102.40 36.20
CA SER A 12 14.25 102.90 37.51
C SER A 12 15.28 102.57 38.61
N PRO A 13 15.71 103.55 39.43
CA PRO A 13 16.68 103.34 40.50
C PRO A 13 16.05 102.90 41.84
N ALA A 14 14.74 102.61 41.87
CA ALA A 14 14.07 102.26 43.12
C ALA A 14 14.62 100.95 43.69
N ALA A 15 14.83 100.88 45.02
CA ALA A 15 15.42 99.72 45.68
C ALA A 15 14.66 98.40 45.42
N LYS A 16 13.32 98.47 45.32
CA LYS A 16 12.48 97.32 44.98
C LYS A 16 12.72 96.81 43.54
N ASP A 17 13.05 97.70 42.61
CA ASP A 17 13.37 97.33 41.22
C ASP A 17 14.73 96.64 41.12
N LEU A 18 15.71 97.11 41.92
CA LEU A 18 17.02 96.45 42.03
C LEU A 18 16.89 95.03 42.58
N TYR A 19 16.05 94.83 43.60
CA TYR A 19 15.78 93.49 44.16
C TYR A 19 15.10 92.58 43.14
N ASP A 20 14.05 93.05 42.48
CA ASP A 20 13.34 92.29 41.45
C ASP A 20 14.24 91.97 40.24
N ASN A 21 15.13 92.89 39.83
CA ASN A 21 16.12 92.63 38.78
C ASN A 21 17.10 91.53 39.19
N ALA A 22 17.59 91.53 40.45
CA ALA A 22 18.47 90.49 40.96
C ALA A 22 17.78 89.12 41.01
N GLN A 23 16.52 89.09 41.48
CA GLN A 23 15.71 87.87 41.50
C GLN A 23 15.41 87.34 40.09
N ASN A 24 15.15 88.23 39.12
CA ASN A 24 15.00 87.83 37.71
C ASN A 24 16.27 87.24 37.14
N LEU A 25 17.44 87.80 37.46
CA LEU A 25 18.71 87.25 37.00
C LEU A 25 18.96 85.87 37.62
N ASP A 26 18.65 85.70 38.91
CA ASP A 26 18.81 84.42 39.61
C ASP A 26 17.94 83.33 38.99
N HIS A 27 16.64 83.58 38.79
CA HIS A 27 15.74 82.65 38.10
C HIS A 27 16.09 82.48 36.61
N PHE A 28 16.58 83.52 35.94
CA PHE A 28 17.01 83.40 34.55
C PHE A 28 18.18 82.45 34.41
N VAL A 29 19.21 82.53 35.25
CA VAL A 29 20.45 81.74 35.09
C VAL A 29 20.42 80.41 35.84
N ASN A 30 19.81 80.37 37.03
CA ASN A 30 19.98 79.27 37.99
C ASN A 30 18.73 78.39 38.20
N ASP A 31 17.55 78.73 37.63
CA ASP A 31 16.41 77.79 37.68
C ASP A 31 16.73 76.54 36.85
N LEU A 32 16.48 75.35 37.41
CA LEU A 32 16.76 74.05 36.79
C LEU A 32 15.48 73.24 36.49
N ASP A 33 14.31 73.80 36.80
CA ASP A 33 13.02 73.11 36.69
C ASP A 33 12.01 73.92 35.85
N ARG A 34 12.05 75.26 35.96
CA ARG A 34 11.14 76.16 35.27
C ARG A 34 11.71 76.58 33.93
N ILE A 35 10.96 76.33 32.87
CA ILE A 35 11.31 76.76 31.51
C ILE A 35 11.07 78.26 31.29
N GLU A 36 10.19 78.86 32.08
CA GLU A 36 9.84 80.28 31.99
C GLU A 36 9.69 80.91 33.37
N TRP A 37 10.08 82.18 33.47
CA TRP A 37 9.93 83.01 34.66
C TRP A 37 9.39 84.39 34.29
N ALA A 38 8.43 84.89 35.06
CA ALA A 38 7.87 86.22 34.86
C ALA A 38 8.82 87.30 35.36
N ASP A 39 9.28 88.16 34.46
CA ASP A 39 10.13 89.30 34.77
C ASP A 39 9.42 90.34 35.67
N ARG A 40 10.13 91.41 36.06
CA ARG A 40 9.58 92.45 36.96
C ARG A 40 8.44 93.27 36.35
N PHE A 41 8.17 93.10 35.06
CA PHE A 41 7.04 93.70 34.35
C PHE A 41 5.87 92.71 34.24
N GLY A 42 6.06 91.45 34.67
CA GLY A 42 5.09 90.36 34.57
C GLY A 42 5.14 89.61 33.24
N VAL A 43 6.16 89.82 32.40
CA VAL A 43 6.29 89.12 31.11
C VAL A 43 7.05 87.81 31.32
N LEU A 44 6.49 86.70 30.85
CA LEU A 44 7.18 85.41 30.87
C LEU A 44 8.38 85.46 29.91
N ARG A 45 9.56 85.18 30.46
CA ARG A 45 10.82 85.03 29.73
C ARG A 45 11.30 83.61 29.92
N LYS A 46 11.93 83.03 28.91
CA LYS A 46 12.62 81.76 29.07
C LYS A 46 13.78 81.91 30.04
N THR A 47 13.88 80.97 30.97
CA THR A 47 15.09 80.79 31.77
C THR A 47 16.18 80.15 30.89
N TRP A 48 17.41 80.12 31.38
CA TRP A 48 18.52 79.43 30.74
C TRP A 48 18.19 77.94 30.57
N TRP A 49 17.62 77.31 31.61
CA TRP A 49 17.09 75.94 31.54
C TRP A 49 16.02 75.75 30.46
N GLY A 50 15.11 76.72 30.29
CA GLY A 50 14.12 76.69 29.21
C GLY A 50 14.77 76.74 27.82
N MET A 51 15.80 77.57 27.65
CA MET A 51 16.55 77.65 26.40
C MET A 51 17.35 76.36 26.12
N GLU A 52 17.99 75.78 27.13
CA GLU A 52 18.69 74.49 27.03
C GLU A 52 17.72 73.36 26.69
N THR A 53 16.55 73.34 27.33
CA THR A 53 15.49 72.36 27.08
C THR A 53 15.01 72.43 25.63
N ASP A 54 14.74 73.62 25.12
CA ASP A 54 14.32 73.81 23.73
C ASP A 54 15.41 73.41 22.73
N PHE A 55 16.67 73.73 23.02
CA PHE A 55 17.79 73.30 22.20
C PHE A 55 17.94 71.78 22.18
N GLN A 56 17.82 71.11 23.33
CA GLN A 56 17.84 69.65 23.43
C GLN A 56 16.68 69.01 22.67
N ASN A 57 15.48 69.59 22.76
CA ASN A 57 14.32 69.12 22.00
C ASN A 57 14.53 69.30 20.49
N GLN A 58 15.08 70.43 20.06
CA GLN A 58 15.41 70.66 18.66
C GLN A 58 16.46 69.66 18.15
N MET A 59 17.49 69.35 18.94
CA MET A 59 18.48 68.34 18.57
C MET A 59 17.85 66.94 18.45
N LYS A 60 16.97 66.55 19.39
CA LYS A 60 16.22 65.29 19.32
C LYS A 60 15.31 65.22 18.10
N ASP A 61 14.62 66.30 17.77
CA ASP A 61 13.77 66.36 16.56
C ASP A 61 14.60 66.22 15.29
N GLN A 62 15.78 66.85 15.23
CA GLN A 62 16.70 66.71 14.11
C GLN A 62 17.21 65.27 13.97
N GLU A 63 17.62 64.64 15.07
CA GLU A 63 18.05 63.24 15.12
C GLU A 63 16.93 62.31 14.66
N HIS A 64 15.71 62.49 15.16
CA HIS A 64 14.55 61.69 14.78
C HIS A 64 14.26 61.80 13.28
N ARG A 65 14.23 63.02 12.71
CA ARG A 65 14.01 63.20 11.27
C ARG A 65 15.10 62.54 10.41
N PHE A 66 16.35 62.61 10.85
CA PHE A 66 17.46 61.97 10.14
C PHE A 66 17.32 60.45 10.13
N VAL A 67 16.99 59.85 11.28
CA VAL A 67 16.76 58.40 11.39
C VAL A 67 15.57 57.95 10.55
N VAL A 68 14.44 58.68 10.58
CA VAL A 68 13.27 58.37 9.74
C VAL A 68 13.61 58.45 8.25
N GLN A 69 14.42 59.43 7.84
CA GLN A 69 14.86 59.54 6.45
C GLN A 69 15.75 58.36 6.03
N LEU A 70 16.67 57.90 6.88
CA LEU A 70 17.50 56.73 6.61
C LEU A 70 16.66 55.46 6.47
N HIS A 71 15.70 55.22 7.37
CA HIS A 71 14.77 54.08 7.27
C HIS A 71 13.92 54.16 6.00
N SER A 72 13.36 55.33 5.66
CA SER A 72 12.59 55.51 4.42
C SER A 72 13.42 55.30 3.15
N GLN A 73 14.71 55.63 3.17
CA GLN A 73 15.62 55.32 2.06
C GLN A 73 15.87 53.81 1.96
N ALA A 74 16.11 53.13 3.08
CA ALA A 74 16.30 51.67 3.11
C ALA A 74 15.04 50.92 2.65
N ASP A 75 13.85 51.34 3.09
CA ASP A 75 12.58 50.74 2.66
C ASP A 75 12.33 50.93 1.17
N ARG A 76 12.58 52.14 0.64
CA ARG A 76 12.45 52.39 -0.81
C ARG A 76 13.48 51.60 -1.62
N PHE A 77 14.69 51.42 -1.11
CA PHE A 77 15.70 50.58 -1.74
C PHE A 77 15.28 49.10 -1.74
N ASN A 78 14.77 48.57 -0.62
CA ASN A 78 14.24 47.22 -0.53
C ASN A 78 13.06 47.00 -1.49
N VAL A 79 12.16 47.97 -1.60
CA VAL A 79 11.02 47.97 -2.55
C VAL A 79 11.50 48.10 -4.00
N PHE A 80 12.55 48.86 -4.28
CA PHE A 80 13.17 48.94 -5.60
C PHE A 80 13.74 47.59 -6.02
N ILE A 81 14.52 46.93 -5.15
CA ILE A 81 15.08 45.59 -5.40
C ILE A 81 13.99 44.53 -5.59
N GLN A 82 12.89 44.60 -4.82
CA GLN A 82 11.74 43.70 -4.98
C GLN A 82 10.97 43.92 -6.28
N ASN A 83 10.96 45.14 -6.83
CA ASN A 83 10.21 45.49 -8.05
C ASN A 83 11.08 45.53 -9.33
N SER A 84 12.41 45.57 -9.21
CA SER A 84 13.33 45.41 -10.33
C SER A 84 13.43 43.92 -10.67
N GLY A 85 12.54 43.45 -11.56
CA GLY A 85 12.59 42.08 -12.08
C GLY A 85 13.93 41.74 -12.76
N TYR A 86 14.08 40.48 -13.17
CA TYR A 86 15.29 40.02 -13.86
C TYR A 86 15.53 40.79 -15.17
N SER A 87 16.76 41.25 -15.41
CA SER A 87 17.17 41.93 -16.64
C SER A 87 17.90 40.96 -17.55
N VAL A 88 17.34 40.63 -18.72
CA VAL A 88 17.97 39.72 -19.67
C VAL A 88 19.13 40.42 -20.39
N VAL A 89 20.36 39.94 -20.19
CA VAL A 89 21.59 40.46 -20.83
C VAL A 89 21.68 40.01 -22.29
N GLY A 90 21.32 38.76 -22.57
CA GLY A 90 21.36 38.19 -23.92
C GLY A 90 21.32 36.67 -23.93
N ASP A 91 21.39 36.10 -25.13
CA ASP A 91 21.59 34.67 -25.35
C ASP A 91 23.07 34.32 -25.21
N TYR A 92 23.42 33.27 -24.46
CA TYR A 92 24.81 32.87 -24.23
C TYR A 92 25.58 32.62 -25.54
N GLU A 93 24.88 32.18 -26.59
CA GLU A 93 25.42 31.97 -27.95
C GLU A 93 25.86 33.29 -28.64
N ASP A 94 25.32 34.43 -28.19
CA ASP A 94 25.71 35.78 -28.64
C ASP A 94 26.86 36.36 -27.79
N GLY A 95 27.38 35.58 -26.85
CA GLY A 95 28.45 35.98 -25.95
C GLY A 95 29.79 36.28 -26.64
N PRO A 96 30.79 36.74 -25.86
CA PRO A 96 30.80 36.73 -24.40
C PRO A 96 29.89 37.80 -23.79
N LEU A 97 29.11 37.41 -22.79
CA LEU A 97 28.17 38.27 -22.07
C LEU A 97 28.77 38.67 -20.72
N THR A 98 28.61 39.94 -20.32
CA THR A 98 29.01 40.42 -19.00
C THR A 98 27.78 40.63 -18.12
N ILE A 99 27.81 40.01 -16.94
CA ILE A 99 26.84 40.17 -15.86
C ILE A 99 27.45 41.12 -14.84
N ASP A 100 26.96 42.35 -14.83
CA ASP A 100 27.39 43.45 -13.96
C ASP A 100 26.57 43.52 -12.66
N GLU A 101 25.37 42.94 -12.63
CA GLU A 101 24.46 42.94 -11.48
C GLU A 101 23.83 41.56 -11.23
N TYR A 102 23.58 41.17 -9.98
CA TYR A 102 23.00 39.85 -9.66
C TYR A 102 21.53 39.65 -10.12
N ASN A 103 20.82 40.72 -10.47
CA ASN A 103 19.48 40.67 -11.06
C ASN A 103 19.52 40.45 -12.59
N GLN A 104 20.70 40.47 -13.20
CA GLN A 104 20.88 40.19 -14.61
C GLN A 104 20.91 38.68 -14.87
N ILE A 105 20.31 38.28 -15.99
CA ILE A 105 20.14 36.88 -16.37
C ILE A 105 20.54 36.69 -17.83
N ILE A 106 21.03 35.51 -18.18
CA ILE A 106 21.34 35.12 -19.55
C ILE A 106 20.42 33.98 -19.96
N ARG A 107 20.20 33.78 -21.26
CA ARG A 107 19.42 32.66 -21.77
C ARG A 107 20.31 31.69 -22.54
N TYR A 108 20.18 30.40 -22.30
CA TYR A 108 20.90 29.37 -23.06
C TYR A 108 20.00 28.15 -23.24
N GLN A 109 19.92 27.63 -24.47
CA GLN A 109 19.07 26.48 -24.83
C GLN A 109 17.60 26.60 -24.39
N GLY A 110 17.08 27.83 -24.33
CA GLY A 110 15.69 28.12 -23.94
C GLY A 110 15.45 28.33 -22.45
N GLU A 111 16.46 28.15 -21.59
CA GLU A 111 16.37 28.34 -20.14
C GLU A 111 17.05 29.65 -19.69
N PHE A 112 16.53 30.26 -18.63
CA PHE A 112 17.13 31.46 -18.02
C PHE A 112 18.06 31.09 -16.87
N TYR A 113 19.25 31.69 -16.85
CA TYR A 113 20.28 31.47 -15.85
C TYR A 113 20.65 32.78 -15.16
N LYS A 114 20.83 32.71 -13.85
CA LYS A 114 21.37 33.82 -13.03
C LYS A 114 22.70 33.42 -12.41
N LEU A 115 23.52 34.40 -12.06
CA LEU A 115 24.78 34.17 -11.39
C LEU A 115 24.58 33.55 -10.00
N THR A 116 25.47 32.63 -9.58
CA THR A 116 25.51 32.12 -8.21
C THR A 116 25.91 33.25 -7.25
N ALA A 117 25.41 33.20 -6.02
CA ALA A 117 25.77 34.20 -4.99
C ALA A 117 27.25 34.14 -4.59
N SER A 118 27.98 33.08 -4.96
CA SER A 118 29.40 32.88 -4.68
C SER A 118 30.33 33.38 -5.79
N THR A 119 29.78 33.85 -6.92
CA THR A 119 30.58 34.40 -8.03
C THR A 119 30.57 35.92 -7.93
N ASP A 120 31.75 36.54 -7.91
CA ASP A 120 31.89 37.99 -7.84
C ASP A 120 31.46 38.66 -9.15
N ILE A 121 30.79 39.81 -9.05
CA ILE A 121 30.46 40.69 -10.19
C ILE A 121 31.52 41.81 -10.32
N PRO A 122 31.83 42.29 -11.54
CA PRO A 122 31.29 41.84 -12.83
C PRO A 122 31.91 40.50 -13.26
N TRP A 123 31.07 39.60 -13.80
CA TRP A 123 31.49 38.31 -14.33
C TRP A 123 31.17 38.21 -15.82
N THR A 124 32.13 37.75 -16.62
CA THR A 124 31.97 37.62 -18.08
C THR A 124 32.08 36.16 -18.48
N THR A 125 31.18 35.69 -19.35
CA THR A 125 31.25 34.33 -19.91
C THR A 125 32.58 34.13 -20.63
N THR A 126 33.17 32.94 -20.52
CA THR A 126 34.46 32.61 -21.12
C THR A 126 34.36 32.39 -22.63
N GLY A 127 33.15 32.16 -23.15
CA GLY A 127 32.85 32.02 -24.57
C GLY A 127 31.34 32.05 -24.86
N ASN A 128 30.95 31.38 -25.93
CA ASN A 128 29.57 31.34 -26.44
C ASN A 128 29.17 29.99 -27.07
N ASP A 129 29.87 28.91 -26.71
CA ASP A 129 29.69 27.57 -27.26
C ASP A 129 29.58 26.49 -26.15
N ALA A 130 29.34 25.23 -26.53
CA ALA A 130 29.23 24.13 -25.58
C ALA A 130 30.51 23.90 -24.76
N THR A 131 31.68 24.17 -25.36
CA THR A 131 32.99 24.00 -24.69
C THR A 131 33.16 25.00 -23.55
N SER A 132 32.86 26.27 -23.80
CA SER A 132 32.90 27.32 -22.76
C SER A 132 31.82 27.12 -21.70
N TRP A 133 30.65 26.58 -22.09
CA TRP A 133 29.56 26.29 -21.15
C TRP A 133 29.93 25.28 -20.05
N GLU A 134 30.78 24.27 -20.35
CA GLU A 134 31.26 23.33 -19.34
C GLU A 134 31.99 24.03 -18.18
N THR A 135 32.62 25.17 -18.44
CA THR A 135 33.29 25.98 -17.41
C THR A 135 32.32 26.98 -16.77
N ASP A 136 31.54 27.67 -17.59
CA ASP A 136 30.69 28.78 -17.17
C ASP A 136 29.46 28.35 -16.37
N SER A 137 28.93 27.15 -16.63
CA SER A 137 27.78 26.59 -15.92
C SER A 137 28.00 26.43 -14.40
N ALA A 138 29.25 26.34 -13.94
CA ALA A 138 29.59 26.33 -12.51
C ALA A 138 29.25 27.65 -11.79
N HIS A 139 29.18 28.76 -12.53
CA HIS A 139 28.88 30.10 -12.03
C HIS A 139 27.41 30.49 -12.16
N LEU A 140 26.58 29.62 -12.75
CA LEU A 140 25.21 29.94 -13.17
C LEU A 140 24.20 28.95 -12.57
N VAL A 141 23.01 29.42 -12.23
CA VAL A 141 21.88 28.60 -11.76
C VAL A 141 20.65 28.88 -12.61
N ALA A 142 20.03 27.84 -13.12
CA ALA A 142 18.76 27.94 -13.85
C ALA A 142 17.65 28.45 -12.92
N ILE A 143 16.86 29.42 -13.40
CA ILE A 143 15.80 30.06 -12.62
C ILE A 143 14.60 29.11 -12.43
N GLY A 144 14.35 28.20 -13.38
CA GLY A 144 13.31 27.16 -13.28
C GLY A 144 13.63 25.98 -12.35
N ASP A 145 14.92 25.68 -12.13
CA ASP A 145 15.40 24.56 -11.32
C ASP A 145 15.15 24.76 -9.81
N ALA A 146 15.12 26.00 -9.34
CA ALA A 146 14.78 26.30 -7.94
C ALA A 146 13.34 25.88 -7.58
N ALA A 147 12.37 26.15 -8.47
CA ALA A 147 10.98 25.76 -8.26
C ALA A 147 10.81 24.23 -8.32
N LEU A 148 11.40 23.57 -9.33
CA LEU A 148 11.35 22.11 -9.44
C LEU A 148 12.01 21.41 -8.24
N ARG A 149 13.17 21.90 -7.75
CA ARG A 149 13.80 21.35 -6.54
C ARG A 149 12.93 21.53 -5.30
N GLN A 150 12.25 22.67 -5.16
CA GLN A 150 11.31 22.90 -4.07
C GLN A 150 10.12 21.95 -4.16
N GLU A 151 9.60 21.69 -5.35
CA GLU A 151 8.50 20.75 -5.58
C GLU A 151 8.90 19.29 -5.36
N LEU A 152 10.09 18.88 -5.82
CA LEU A 152 10.63 17.53 -5.58
C LEU A 152 10.98 17.28 -4.11
N ALA A 153 11.40 18.32 -3.38
CA ALA A 153 11.73 18.24 -1.95
C ALA A 153 10.49 18.27 -1.03
N ALA A 154 9.30 18.59 -1.56
CA ALA A 154 8.06 18.57 -0.80
C ALA A 154 7.69 17.14 -0.36
N GLU A 155 6.90 17.01 0.72
CA GLU A 155 6.46 15.69 1.24
C GLU A 155 5.69 14.86 0.20
N ASP A 156 5.05 15.51 -0.78
CA ASP A 156 4.34 14.89 -1.89
C ASP A 156 5.07 15.02 -3.24
N GLY A 157 6.38 15.32 -3.24
CA GLY A 157 7.19 15.57 -4.43
C GLY A 157 7.24 14.42 -5.43
N LEU A 158 6.92 13.20 -5.01
CA LEU A 158 6.74 12.05 -5.89
C LEU A 158 5.69 12.29 -6.99
N LYS A 159 4.73 13.22 -6.79
CA LYS A 159 3.75 13.63 -7.81
C LYS A 159 4.39 14.23 -9.07
N GLN A 160 5.62 14.73 -8.95
CA GLN A 160 6.40 15.27 -10.06
C GLN A 160 7.17 14.20 -10.82
N VAL A 161 7.22 12.96 -10.31
CA VAL A 161 7.90 11.83 -10.95
C VAL A 161 6.87 11.00 -11.72
N GLY A 162 7.09 10.83 -13.02
CA GLY A 162 6.23 10.03 -13.89
C GLY A 162 6.14 8.56 -13.44
N GLN A 163 5.00 7.93 -13.71
CA GLN A 163 4.77 6.51 -13.45
C GLN A 163 4.21 5.84 -14.70
N CYS A 164 4.60 4.59 -14.94
CA CYS A 164 3.99 3.76 -15.94
C CYS A 164 2.54 3.43 -15.50
N PRO A 165 1.52 3.66 -16.34
CA PRO A 165 0.13 3.53 -15.91
C PRO A 165 -0.27 2.07 -15.65
N ASP A 166 0.29 1.11 -16.39
CA ASP A 166 -0.11 -0.29 -16.35
C ASP A 166 0.95 -1.24 -16.95
N ILE A 167 0.77 -2.55 -16.76
CA ILE A 167 1.69 -3.59 -17.25
C ILE A 167 1.67 -3.69 -18.78
N TYR A 168 0.56 -3.38 -19.43
CA TYR A 168 0.47 -3.35 -20.89
C TYR A 168 1.41 -2.28 -21.47
N THR A 169 1.42 -1.10 -20.86
CA THR A 169 2.29 0.02 -21.23
C THR A 169 3.74 -0.28 -20.88
N LEU A 170 4.03 -0.93 -19.75
CA LEU A 170 5.40 -1.31 -19.36
C LEU A 170 6.13 -2.10 -20.44
N ARG A 171 5.42 -2.98 -21.18
CA ARG A 171 6.00 -3.76 -22.29
C ARG A 171 6.50 -2.91 -23.46
N SER A 172 6.07 -1.66 -23.57
CA SER A 172 6.54 -0.73 -24.61
C SER A 172 7.72 0.14 -24.16
N ILE A 173 8.10 0.09 -22.88
CA ILE A 173 9.15 0.94 -22.31
C ILE A 173 10.44 0.12 -22.22
N GLU A 174 11.38 0.41 -23.12
CA GLU A 174 12.70 -0.21 -23.08
C GLU A 174 13.56 0.42 -21.99
N PRO A 175 14.12 -0.37 -21.04
CA PRO A 175 15.14 0.13 -20.14
C PRO A 175 16.47 0.35 -20.87
N GLU A 176 17.30 1.24 -20.34
CA GLU A 176 18.56 1.64 -20.92
C GLU A 176 19.77 1.10 -20.14
N VAL A 177 19.70 1.03 -18.81
CA VAL A 177 20.82 0.66 -17.93
C VAL A 177 20.41 -0.37 -16.88
N ASP A 178 21.28 -1.36 -16.62
CA ASP A 178 21.03 -2.37 -15.59
C ASP A 178 20.67 -1.73 -14.24
N GLY A 179 19.69 -2.32 -13.55
CA GLY A 179 19.18 -1.80 -12.29
C GLY A 179 18.29 -0.55 -12.40
N GLN A 180 18.01 -0.04 -13.62
CA GLN A 180 17.04 1.04 -13.82
C GLN A 180 15.71 0.67 -13.15
N ARG A 181 15.06 1.64 -12.52
CA ARG A 181 13.79 1.47 -11.80
C ARG A 181 12.66 2.18 -12.50
N ILE A 182 11.48 1.58 -12.48
CA ILE A 182 10.24 2.20 -12.94
C ILE A 182 9.09 1.87 -11.99
N PHE A 183 8.27 2.87 -11.67
CA PHE A 183 7.06 2.68 -10.88
C PHE A 183 5.89 2.39 -11.83
N VAL A 184 5.23 1.25 -11.62
CA VAL A 184 3.98 0.91 -12.28
C VAL A 184 2.83 1.16 -11.32
N ARG A 185 1.85 1.97 -11.73
CA ARG A 185 0.73 2.38 -10.86
C ARG A 185 -0.20 1.23 -10.49
N GLU A 186 -0.56 0.42 -11.47
CA GLU A 186 -1.54 -0.67 -11.34
C GLU A 186 -1.28 -1.74 -12.41
N TYR A 187 -1.86 -2.93 -12.28
CA TYR A 187 -1.72 -3.97 -13.29
C TYR A 187 -2.48 -3.62 -14.57
N ALA A 188 -3.75 -3.24 -14.38
CA ALA A 188 -4.67 -2.78 -15.42
C ALA A 188 -5.33 -1.49 -14.95
N ILE A 189 -5.58 -0.58 -15.90
CA ILE A 189 -6.13 0.76 -15.64
C ILE A 189 -7.43 0.69 -14.83
N ARG A 190 -7.56 1.58 -13.84
CA ARG A 190 -8.75 1.73 -12.95
C ARG A 190 -9.02 0.55 -12.01
N THR A 191 -8.05 -0.31 -11.76
CA THR A 191 -8.17 -1.35 -10.74
C THR A 191 -7.59 -0.89 -9.40
N GLY A 192 -6.55 -0.06 -9.42
CA GLY A 192 -5.79 0.31 -8.22
C GLY A 192 -5.07 -0.87 -7.57
N LYS A 193 -4.83 -1.97 -8.32
CA LYS A 193 -4.26 -3.23 -7.84
C LYS A 193 -3.02 -3.61 -8.64
N GLY A 194 -2.10 -4.39 -8.06
CA GLY A 194 -1.03 -5.04 -8.81
C GLY A 194 0.12 -4.17 -9.34
N GLY A 195 0.13 -2.87 -9.00
CA GLY A 195 1.27 -1.97 -9.26
C GLY A 195 2.50 -2.32 -8.44
N GLY A 196 3.53 -1.48 -8.49
CA GLY A 196 4.78 -1.65 -7.75
C GLY A 196 6.00 -1.21 -8.55
N THR A 197 7.17 -1.38 -7.95
CA THR A 197 8.45 -1.07 -8.59
C THR A 197 8.93 -2.24 -9.43
N PHE A 198 9.41 -1.95 -10.63
CA PHE A 198 10.13 -2.89 -11.48
C PHE A 198 11.56 -2.41 -11.68
N VAL A 199 12.47 -3.37 -11.80
CA VAL A 199 13.91 -3.17 -11.96
C VAL A 199 14.32 -3.88 -13.25
N TYR A 200 15.04 -3.18 -14.12
CA TYR A 200 15.63 -3.82 -15.29
C TYR A 200 16.74 -4.75 -14.84
N TRP A 201 16.70 -5.98 -15.36
CA TRP A 201 17.73 -6.97 -15.14
C TRP A 201 18.38 -7.30 -16.47
N GLU A 202 19.56 -6.74 -16.73
CA GLU A 202 20.24 -6.84 -18.04
C GLU A 202 20.70 -8.26 -18.36
N ASP A 203 21.19 -8.99 -17.35
CA ASP A 203 21.69 -10.36 -17.50
C ASP A 203 20.60 -11.39 -17.82
N ASP A 204 19.34 -11.12 -17.47
CA ASP A 204 18.24 -12.04 -17.77
C ASP A 204 17.72 -11.86 -19.20
N THR A 205 18.25 -12.71 -20.07
CA THR A 205 17.89 -12.75 -21.50
C THR A 205 16.98 -13.92 -21.87
N THR A 206 16.60 -14.76 -20.90
CA THR A 206 15.97 -16.06 -21.17
C THR A 206 14.60 -16.23 -20.54
N SER A 207 14.33 -15.59 -19.40
CA SER A 207 13.02 -15.69 -18.77
C SER A 207 11.92 -15.22 -19.73
N ALA A 208 10.85 -16.01 -19.79
CA ALA A 208 9.65 -15.64 -20.53
C ALA A 208 8.87 -14.56 -19.78
N ASP A 209 8.03 -13.83 -20.50
CA ASP A 209 7.02 -12.98 -19.88
C ASP A 209 6.04 -13.88 -19.14
N ASP A 210 5.87 -13.65 -17.84
CA ASP A 210 4.95 -14.42 -17.00
C ASP A 210 3.70 -13.63 -16.61
N ASP A 211 3.52 -12.45 -17.22
CA ASP A 211 2.43 -11.52 -16.96
C ASP A 211 2.34 -11.07 -15.49
N GLY A 212 3.44 -10.99 -14.73
CA GLY A 212 3.35 -10.35 -13.41
C GLY A 212 4.66 -10.09 -12.67
N TYR A 213 5.54 -11.08 -12.58
CA TYR A 213 6.84 -10.97 -11.91
C TYR A 213 7.95 -10.59 -12.89
N ILE A 214 7.90 -11.13 -14.11
CA ILE A 214 8.79 -10.82 -15.21
C ILE A 214 7.95 -10.32 -16.39
N ILE A 215 8.19 -9.09 -16.80
CA ILE A 215 7.56 -8.45 -17.95
C ILE A 215 8.63 -8.27 -19.03
N VAL A 216 8.38 -8.84 -20.21
CA VAL A 216 9.30 -8.74 -21.35
C VAL A 216 8.84 -7.63 -22.26
N THR A 217 9.73 -6.69 -22.55
CA THR A 217 9.45 -5.58 -23.46
C THR A 217 9.39 -6.06 -24.92
N ASN A 218 8.84 -5.23 -25.81
CA ASN A 218 8.76 -5.53 -27.25
C ASN A 218 10.14 -5.80 -27.88
N GLY A 219 11.20 -5.14 -27.37
CA GLY A 219 12.59 -5.35 -27.75
C GLY A 219 13.27 -6.53 -27.04
N GLY A 220 12.57 -7.24 -26.15
CA GLY A 220 13.07 -8.42 -25.46
C GLY A 220 13.84 -8.16 -24.17
N LYS A 221 13.78 -6.96 -23.57
CA LYS A 221 14.38 -6.68 -22.26
C LYS A 221 13.44 -7.07 -21.13
N ARG A 222 13.96 -7.37 -19.93
CA ARG A 222 13.18 -7.92 -18.80
C ARG A 222 13.06 -6.92 -17.66
N TRP A 223 11.85 -6.44 -17.43
CA TRP A 223 11.49 -5.78 -16.18
C TRP A 223 11.11 -6.84 -15.16
N ARG A 224 11.88 -6.95 -14.09
CA ARG A 224 11.55 -7.82 -12.95
C ARG A 224 10.97 -7.00 -11.82
N ARG A 225 9.88 -7.46 -11.21
CA ARG A 225 9.30 -6.81 -10.04
C ARG A 225 10.28 -6.81 -8.86
N ASP A 226 10.40 -5.69 -8.15
CA ASP A 226 11.30 -5.50 -7.00
C ASP A 226 10.72 -6.14 -5.72
N CYS A 227 10.58 -7.46 -5.72
CA CYS A 227 10.14 -8.24 -4.56
C CYS A 227 10.61 -9.69 -4.66
N THR A 228 10.49 -10.46 -3.58
CA THR A 228 10.67 -11.91 -3.66
C THR A 228 9.38 -12.60 -4.12
N PRO A 229 9.45 -13.80 -4.73
CA PRO A 229 8.25 -14.52 -5.18
C PRO A 229 7.21 -14.75 -4.07
N GLU A 230 7.61 -14.91 -2.81
CA GLU A 230 6.68 -15.15 -1.69
C GLU A 230 5.79 -13.94 -1.37
N MET A 231 6.21 -12.73 -1.78
CA MET A 231 5.43 -11.49 -1.64
C MET A 231 4.35 -11.35 -2.72
N LEU A 232 4.39 -12.19 -3.76
CA LEU A 232 3.44 -12.15 -4.85
C LEU A 232 2.06 -12.67 -4.43
N ASN A 233 1.06 -12.21 -5.16
CA ASN A 233 -0.34 -12.61 -5.03
C ASN A 233 -1.03 -12.32 -6.37
N VAL A 234 -2.24 -12.82 -6.56
CA VAL A 234 -2.96 -12.77 -7.84
C VAL A 234 -3.20 -11.35 -8.37
N THR A 235 -3.18 -10.31 -7.52
CA THR A 235 -3.34 -8.92 -8.00
C THR A 235 -2.13 -8.47 -8.82
N HIS A 236 -0.93 -8.97 -8.52
CA HIS A 236 0.28 -8.74 -9.33
C HIS A 236 0.21 -9.40 -10.71
N TYR A 237 -0.74 -10.31 -10.91
CA TYR A 237 -1.08 -10.98 -12.16
C TYR A 237 -2.44 -10.52 -12.71
N GLY A 238 -3.00 -9.42 -12.18
CA GLY A 238 -4.18 -8.76 -12.72
C GLY A 238 -5.53 -9.17 -12.14
N ALA A 239 -5.57 -9.80 -10.96
CA ALA A 239 -6.83 -9.97 -10.25
C ALA A 239 -7.34 -8.63 -9.71
N VAL A 240 -8.65 -8.39 -9.84
CA VAL A 240 -9.35 -7.18 -9.38
C VAL A 240 -9.75 -7.31 -7.91
N MET A 241 -10.13 -8.52 -7.46
CA MET A 241 -10.55 -8.81 -6.09
C MET A 241 -11.78 -7.98 -5.63
N ASP A 242 -12.81 -7.89 -6.48
CA ASP A 242 -14.09 -7.22 -6.21
C ASP A 242 -15.25 -8.20 -5.94
N GLY A 243 -15.01 -9.50 -6.00
CA GLY A 243 -16.02 -10.56 -5.86
C GLY A 243 -16.98 -10.71 -7.04
N VAL A 244 -16.77 -10.00 -8.15
CA VAL A 244 -17.65 -9.99 -9.33
C VAL A 244 -16.89 -10.28 -10.61
N THR A 245 -15.76 -9.60 -10.82
CA THR A 245 -14.89 -9.80 -11.98
C THR A 245 -14.24 -11.17 -11.90
N ASP A 246 -14.25 -11.92 -13.00
CA ASP A 246 -13.61 -13.24 -13.04
C ASP A 246 -12.09 -13.10 -12.96
N ASP A 247 -11.55 -13.44 -11.78
CA ASP A 247 -10.14 -13.41 -11.46
C ASP A 247 -9.43 -14.72 -11.81
N MET A 248 -10.14 -15.73 -12.34
CA MET A 248 -9.52 -17.00 -12.73
C MET A 248 -8.39 -16.84 -13.77
N PRO A 249 -8.46 -15.94 -14.78
CA PRO A 249 -7.33 -15.68 -15.65
C PRO A 249 -6.07 -15.21 -14.90
N ALA A 250 -6.22 -14.41 -13.84
CA ALA A 250 -5.09 -13.97 -13.02
C ALA A 250 -4.53 -15.11 -12.15
N VAL A 251 -5.40 -15.99 -11.62
CA VAL A 251 -4.99 -17.21 -10.91
C VAL A 251 -4.16 -18.11 -11.83
N LYS A 252 -4.57 -18.29 -13.10
CA LYS A 252 -3.83 -19.06 -14.11
C LYS A 252 -2.46 -18.44 -14.39
N ARG A 253 -2.40 -17.14 -14.67
CA ARG A 253 -1.13 -16.43 -14.91
C ARG A 253 -0.17 -16.57 -13.73
N MET A 254 -0.66 -16.36 -12.51
CA MET A 254 0.15 -16.57 -11.30
C MET A 254 0.64 -18.01 -11.16
N TYR A 255 -0.23 -19.00 -11.40
CA TYR A 255 0.15 -20.41 -11.32
C TYR A 255 1.28 -20.75 -12.31
N TYR A 256 1.16 -20.35 -13.57
CA TYR A 256 2.19 -20.63 -14.58
C TYR A 256 3.46 -19.82 -14.38
N GLY A 257 3.36 -18.56 -13.94
CA GLY A 257 4.51 -17.76 -13.56
C GLY A 257 5.28 -18.39 -12.40
N MET A 258 4.58 -18.81 -11.33
CA MET A 258 5.22 -19.53 -10.22
C MET A 258 5.69 -20.92 -10.61
N LEU A 259 5.10 -21.59 -11.60
CA LEU A 259 5.64 -22.85 -12.10
C LEU A 259 7.01 -22.64 -12.77
N ALA A 260 7.16 -21.56 -13.54
CA ALA A 260 8.43 -21.16 -14.13
C ALA A 260 9.46 -20.73 -13.07
N GLN A 261 9.01 -20.17 -11.95
CA GLN A 261 9.85 -19.72 -10.85
C GLN A 261 9.95 -20.76 -9.72
N SER A 262 11.11 -21.37 -9.47
CA SER A 262 11.31 -22.26 -8.30
C SER A 262 10.34 -23.47 -8.20
N GLY A 263 9.76 -23.92 -9.32
CA GLY A 263 8.95 -25.15 -9.36
C GLY A 263 7.63 -25.08 -8.59
N ASN A 264 6.96 -23.92 -8.62
CA ASN A 264 5.67 -23.66 -7.97
C ASN A 264 5.72 -23.66 -6.43
N SER A 265 6.87 -23.28 -5.84
CA SER A 265 7.05 -23.27 -4.39
C SER A 265 6.12 -22.30 -3.66
N VAL A 266 5.53 -21.30 -4.33
CA VAL A 266 4.57 -20.33 -3.78
C VAL A 266 3.12 -20.71 -4.07
N GLY A 267 2.81 -21.25 -5.25
CA GLY A 267 1.44 -21.49 -5.71
C GLY A 267 0.70 -20.22 -6.13
N ALA A 268 -0.60 -20.35 -6.40
CA ALA A 268 -1.48 -19.20 -6.50
C ALA A 268 -1.86 -18.71 -5.08
N ARG A 269 -1.70 -17.41 -4.83
CA ARG A 269 -1.97 -16.79 -3.51
C ARG A 269 -2.87 -15.58 -3.67
N THR A 270 -3.86 -15.45 -2.80
CA THR A 270 -4.75 -14.29 -2.76
C THR A 270 -4.41 -13.37 -1.58
N PRO A 271 -4.59 -12.04 -1.71
CA PRO A 271 -4.68 -11.17 -0.56
C PRO A 271 -6.05 -11.34 0.13
N ALA A 272 -6.24 -10.67 1.27
CA ALA A 272 -7.57 -10.54 1.87
C ALA A 272 -8.55 -9.83 0.91
N GLY A 273 -9.82 -10.21 0.94
CA GLY A 273 -10.87 -9.63 0.10
C GLY A 273 -11.73 -10.68 -0.59
N ASP A 274 -12.45 -10.25 -1.62
CA ASP A 274 -13.42 -11.06 -2.36
C ASP A 274 -12.87 -11.41 -3.74
N ILE A 275 -12.73 -12.70 -4.05
CA ILE A 275 -12.27 -13.19 -5.36
C ILE A 275 -13.42 -13.91 -6.06
N ALA A 276 -13.66 -13.60 -7.33
CA ALA A 276 -14.64 -14.31 -8.17
C ALA A 276 -13.91 -15.28 -9.11
N LEU A 277 -14.31 -16.55 -9.12
CA LEU A 277 -13.65 -17.60 -9.89
C LEU A 277 -14.61 -18.34 -10.82
N SER A 278 -14.29 -18.41 -12.11
CA SER A 278 -14.93 -19.30 -13.08
C SER A 278 -14.33 -20.71 -13.08
N SER A 279 -15.09 -21.68 -13.60
CA SER A 279 -14.65 -23.08 -13.77
C SER A 279 -13.77 -23.32 -15.00
N THR A 280 -12.81 -22.41 -15.25
CA THR A 280 -11.96 -22.49 -16.45
C THR A 280 -10.57 -23.05 -16.15
N PHE A 281 -10.20 -23.32 -14.90
CA PHE A 281 -8.89 -23.87 -14.55
C PHE A 281 -8.89 -25.39 -14.64
N ASP A 282 -8.32 -25.90 -15.74
CA ASP A 282 -8.25 -27.33 -16.02
C ASP A 282 -6.83 -27.75 -16.40
N LEU A 283 -6.21 -28.54 -15.54
CA LEU A 283 -4.93 -29.22 -15.73
C LEU A 283 -5.11 -30.75 -15.74
N SER A 284 -6.34 -31.25 -15.80
CA SER A 284 -6.62 -32.69 -15.68
C SER A 284 -6.09 -33.50 -16.87
N GLY A 285 -5.99 -32.88 -18.05
CA GLY A 285 -5.38 -33.47 -19.25
C GLY A 285 -3.86 -33.24 -19.36
N GLU A 286 -3.27 -32.45 -18.46
CA GLU A 286 -1.86 -32.09 -18.50
C GLU A 286 -0.98 -33.14 -17.80
N ALA A 287 0.33 -33.10 -18.08
CA ALA A 287 1.32 -33.96 -17.40
C ALA A 287 1.32 -33.72 -15.89
N GLU A 288 1.47 -34.79 -15.09
CA GLU A 288 1.38 -34.74 -13.61
C GLU A 288 2.17 -33.57 -13.02
N GLN A 289 1.48 -32.75 -12.22
CA GLN A 289 2.07 -31.61 -11.54
C GLN A 289 2.62 -32.03 -10.17
N GLY A 290 3.85 -31.59 -9.85
CA GLY A 290 4.50 -31.94 -8.59
C GLY A 290 3.80 -31.37 -7.34
N LEU A 291 3.16 -30.19 -7.48
CA LEU A 291 2.43 -29.48 -6.44
C LEU A 291 1.38 -28.53 -7.06
N PHE A 292 0.15 -28.58 -6.55
CA PHE A 292 -0.87 -27.54 -6.75
C PHE A 292 -1.12 -26.82 -5.43
N ARG A 293 -1.22 -25.49 -5.47
CA ARG A 293 -1.48 -24.70 -4.27
C ARG A 293 -2.32 -23.48 -4.57
N PHE A 294 -3.35 -23.28 -3.75
CA PHE A 294 -4.21 -22.09 -3.79
C PHE A 294 -4.56 -21.64 -2.38
N ARG A 295 -4.06 -20.47 -1.96
CA ARG A 295 -4.14 -20.03 -0.56
C ARG A 295 -4.56 -18.58 -0.38
N GLY A 296 -5.36 -18.30 0.64
CA GLY A 296 -5.55 -16.97 1.21
C GLY A 296 -4.47 -16.60 2.23
N PRO A 297 -4.60 -15.45 2.89
CA PRO A 297 -3.79 -15.11 4.06
C PRO A 297 -3.96 -16.15 5.18
N ASP A 298 -2.86 -16.45 5.89
CA ASP A 298 -2.91 -17.35 7.03
C ASP A 298 -3.76 -16.76 8.16
N VAL A 299 -4.57 -17.61 8.77
CA VAL A 299 -5.38 -17.29 9.95
C VAL A 299 -5.21 -18.39 10.99
N GLU A 300 -5.12 -17.97 12.25
CA GLU A 300 -5.06 -18.90 13.39
C GLU A 300 -6.39 -19.62 13.61
N TYR A 301 -7.51 -18.91 13.40
CA TYR A 301 -8.85 -19.46 13.57
C TYR A 301 -9.54 -19.69 12.23
N GLY A 302 -9.67 -20.95 11.83
CA GLY A 302 -10.19 -21.34 10.52
C GLY A 302 -11.65 -20.96 10.23
N SER A 303 -12.41 -20.49 11.22
CA SER A 303 -13.80 -20.04 11.03
C SER A 303 -13.91 -18.60 10.48
N VAL A 304 -12.80 -17.86 10.45
CA VAL A 304 -12.72 -16.48 9.96
C VAL A 304 -11.61 -16.27 8.91
N PRO A 305 -11.60 -17.01 7.78
CA PRO A 305 -10.67 -16.74 6.69
C PRO A 305 -10.88 -15.34 6.09
N LEU A 306 -9.80 -14.73 5.61
CA LEU A 306 -9.82 -13.36 5.07
C LEU A 306 -10.12 -13.28 3.57
N THR A 307 -10.02 -14.40 2.84
CA THR A 307 -10.38 -14.49 1.42
C THR A 307 -11.75 -15.11 1.27
N ARG A 308 -12.66 -14.39 0.62
CA ARG A 308 -14.02 -14.86 0.27
C ARG A 308 -14.06 -15.25 -1.20
N VAL A 309 -14.38 -16.50 -1.48
CA VAL A 309 -14.44 -17.04 -2.84
C VAL A 309 -15.88 -17.07 -3.31
N HIS A 310 -16.14 -16.35 -4.41
CA HIS A 310 -17.40 -16.32 -5.14
C HIS A 310 -17.28 -17.16 -6.41
N PHE A 311 -18.34 -17.88 -6.74
CA PHE A 311 -18.42 -18.67 -7.96
C PHE A 311 -19.05 -17.82 -9.07
N VAL A 312 -18.31 -17.59 -10.16
CA VAL A 312 -18.81 -16.81 -11.31
C VAL A 312 -19.95 -17.54 -12.00
N ASP A 313 -19.76 -18.83 -12.26
CA ASP A 313 -20.83 -19.70 -12.73
C ASP A 313 -21.40 -20.46 -11.52
N LYS A 314 -22.66 -20.15 -11.15
CA LYS A 314 -23.35 -20.79 -10.02
C LYS A 314 -24.03 -22.12 -10.39
N THR A 315 -24.10 -22.44 -11.68
CA THR A 315 -24.85 -23.57 -12.25
C THR A 315 -23.98 -24.63 -12.91
N SER A 316 -22.69 -24.36 -13.08
CA SER A 316 -21.73 -25.27 -13.69
C SER A 316 -21.69 -26.61 -12.98
N SER A 317 -21.59 -27.71 -13.74
CA SER A 317 -21.18 -29.01 -13.20
C SER A 317 -19.66 -29.21 -13.21
N THR A 318 -18.92 -28.28 -13.82
CA THR A 318 -17.46 -28.34 -13.94
C THR A 318 -16.82 -27.77 -12.68
N PRO A 319 -15.86 -28.49 -12.05
CA PRO A 319 -15.14 -27.97 -10.89
C PRO A 319 -14.39 -26.67 -11.20
N VAL A 320 -14.31 -25.77 -10.23
CA VAL A 320 -13.51 -24.53 -10.33
C VAL A 320 -12.05 -24.84 -10.68
N PHE A 321 -11.49 -25.84 -10.00
CA PHE A 321 -10.16 -26.38 -10.23
C PHE A 321 -10.25 -27.86 -10.56
N GLN A 322 -9.80 -28.22 -11.77
CA GLN A 322 -9.55 -29.59 -12.17
C GLN A 322 -8.04 -29.76 -12.34
N VAL A 323 -7.42 -30.68 -11.61
CA VAL A 323 -5.95 -30.79 -11.58
C VAL A 323 -5.47 -32.24 -11.68
N ASN A 324 -4.23 -32.43 -12.12
CA ASN A 324 -3.53 -33.71 -12.10
C ASN A 324 -2.27 -33.56 -11.24
N ALA A 325 -2.45 -33.34 -9.93
CA ALA A 325 -1.36 -32.95 -9.03
C ALA A 325 -1.06 -33.99 -7.95
N ARG A 326 0.22 -34.33 -7.78
CA ARG A 326 0.72 -35.28 -6.76
C ARG A 326 0.55 -34.77 -5.33
N ARG A 327 0.78 -33.48 -5.15
CA ARG A 327 0.69 -32.78 -3.85
C ARG A 327 -0.28 -31.62 -3.99
N MET A 328 -1.08 -31.38 -2.96
CA MET A 328 -2.02 -30.27 -2.91
C MET A 328 -1.98 -29.54 -1.57
N GLU A 329 -2.01 -28.21 -1.62
CA GLU A 329 -2.24 -27.36 -0.46
C GLU A 329 -3.29 -26.28 -0.73
N ILE A 330 -4.41 -26.31 0.00
CA ILE A 330 -5.47 -25.30 -0.10
C ILE A 330 -5.81 -24.78 1.29
N SER A 331 -5.74 -23.46 1.51
CA SER A 331 -5.97 -22.90 2.85
C SER A 331 -6.49 -21.47 2.88
N GLY A 332 -7.13 -21.11 3.99
CA GLY A 332 -7.49 -19.71 4.28
C GLY A 332 -8.61 -19.16 3.40
N LEU A 333 -9.60 -19.98 3.07
CA LEU A 333 -10.69 -19.62 2.16
C LEU A 333 -12.07 -19.74 2.80
N HIS A 334 -12.93 -18.77 2.50
CA HIS A 334 -14.35 -18.77 2.81
C HIS A 334 -15.16 -18.86 1.51
N PHE A 335 -15.76 -20.02 1.24
CA PHE A 335 -16.63 -20.22 0.08
C PHE A 335 -18.02 -19.65 0.32
N ILE A 336 -18.44 -18.76 -0.57
CA ILE A 336 -19.76 -18.14 -0.61
C ILE A 336 -20.63 -18.97 -1.56
N GLY A 337 -21.19 -20.05 -1.03
CA GLY A 337 -21.93 -21.03 -1.81
C GLY A 337 -23.30 -20.55 -2.29
N GLU A 338 -24.14 -20.01 -1.41
CA GLU A 338 -25.49 -19.51 -1.78
C GLU A 338 -26.35 -20.47 -2.63
N GLY A 339 -26.23 -21.78 -2.43
CA GLY A 339 -26.92 -22.81 -3.22
C GLY A 339 -26.24 -23.17 -4.55
N THR A 340 -25.06 -22.60 -4.84
CA THR A 340 -24.28 -22.85 -6.06
C THR A 340 -23.98 -24.34 -6.22
N VAL A 341 -24.35 -24.91 -7.36
CA VAL A 341 -24.13 -26.35 -7.67
C VAL A 341 -22.72 -26.63 -8.20
N THR A 342 -21.92 -25.59 -8.42
CA THR A 342 -20.55 -25.67 -8.94
C THR A 342 -19.61 -26.37 -7.96
N PRO A 343 -19.00 -27.50 -8.35
CA PRO A 343 -17.96 -28.14 -7.56
C PRO A 343 -16.72 -27.26 -7.46
N PHE A 344 -15.93 -27.40 -6.40
CA PHE A 344 -14.75 -26.55 -6.23
C PHE A 344 -13.48 -27.19 -6.75
N TYR A 345 -13.10 -28.36 -6.22
CA TYR A 345 -11.80 -28.97 -6.52
C TYR A 345 -11.94 -30.44 -6.88
N LYS A 346 -11.34 -30.84 -8.01
CA LYS A 346 -11.18 -32.23 -8.43
C LYS A 346 -9.73 -32.53 -8.78
N ASN A 347 -9.18 -33.59 -8.21
CA ASN A 347 -7.84 -34.06 -8.55
C ASN A 347 -7.90 -35.45 -9.21
N VAL A 348 -7.52 -35.52 -10.48
CA VAL A 348 -7.50 -36.75 -11.28
C VAL A 348 -6.17 -37.51 -11.16
N CYS A 349 -5.20 -37.00 -10.40
CA CYS A 349 -3.93 -37.69 -10.21
C CYS A 349 -4.17 -39.10 -9.65
N THR A 350 -3.64 -40.11 -10.32
CA THR A 350 -3.77 -41.50 -9.89
C THR A 350 -2.52 -41.94 -9.14
N ALA A 351 -2.66 -43.06 -8.45
CA ALA A 351 -1.58 -43.75 -7.78
C ALA A 351 -0.89 -42.93 -6.69
N GLY A 352 -1.65 -42.13 -5.91
CA GLY A 352 -1.18 -41.47 -4.69
C GLY A 352 -1.38 -39.95 -4.68
N GLN A 353 -2.24 -39.42 -3.83
CA GLN A 353 -2.39 -37.97 -3.63
C GLN A 353 -2.03 -37.55 -2.20
N TYR A 354 -1.13 -36.57 -2.04
CA TYR A 354 -0.76 -35.97 -0.75
C TYR A 354 -1.46 -34.63 -0.56
N ILE A 355 -2.27 -34.49 0.49
CA ILE A 355 -3.24 -33.40 0.56
C ILE A 355 -3.16 -32.69 1.91
N ARG A 356 -3.10 -31.35 1.87
CA ARG A 356 -3.20 -30.49 3.05
C ARG A 356 -4.26 -29.42 2.82
N VAL A 357 -5.32 -29.47 3.62
CA VAL A 357 -6.37 -28.46 3.64
C VAL A 357 -6.51 -27.90 5.05
N LYS A 358 -6.47 -26.57 5.18
CA LYS A 358 -6.51 -25.89 6.49
C LYS A 358 -7.36 -24.63 6.46
N SER A 359 -8.09 -24.35 7.54
CA SER A 359 -8.76 -23.07 7.74
C SER A 359 -9.75 -22.74 6.62
N ILE A 360 -10.72 -23.65 6.44
CA ILE A 360 -11.75 -23.51 5.41
C ILE A 360 -13.09 -23.25 6.06
N ARG A 361 -13.79 -22.24 5.53
CA ARG A 361 -15.20 -22.01 5.80
C ARG A 361 -16.01 -22.22 4.52
N CYS A 362 -17.12 -22.96 4.60
CA CYS A 362 -17.95 -23.23 3.44
C CYS A 362 -19.43 -23.15 3.80
N ASN A 363 -20.17 -22.23 3.18
CA ASN A 363 -21.56 -22.00 3.53
C ASN A 363 -22.46 -22.07 2.29
N GLY A 364 -23.36 -23.06 2.25
CA GLY A 364 -24.37 -23.15 1.21
C GLY A 364 -23.91 -23.74 -0.12
N ASN A 365 -22.77 -24.45 -0.21
CA ASN A 365 -22.36 -25.04 -1.49
C ASN A 365 -23.22 -26.27 -1.82
N GLY A 366 -23.83 -26.25 -3.00
CA GLY A 366 -24.55 -27.39 -3.59
C GLY A 366 -23.67 -28.30 -4.44
N GLY A 367 -22.52 -27.81 -4.91
CA GLY A 367 -21.47 -28.63 -5.52
C GLY A 367 -20.56 -29.28 -4.47
N LEU A 368 -19.92 -30.39 -4.84
CA LEU A 368 -18.91 -31.05 -4.01
C LEU A 368 -17.68 -30.13 -3.87
N VAL A 369 -17.22 -29.91 -2.64
CA VAL A 369 -16.07 -29.04 -2.40
C VAL A 369 -14.75 -29.70 -2.80
N PHE A 370 -14.46 -30.91 -2.30
CA PHE A 370 -13.24 -31.65 -2.58
C PHE A 370 -13.55 -33.06 -3.11
N ASP A 371 -13.10 -33.32 -4.34
CA ASP A 371 -13.17 -34.62 -5.00
C ASP A 371 -11.77 -35.15 -5.28
N VAL A 372 -11.37 -36.16 -4.51
CA VAL A 372 -9.99 -36.68 -4.49
C VAL A 372 -10.03 -38.20 -4.69
N GLN A 373 -8.88 -38.79 -5.00
CA GLN A 373 -8.76 -40.23 -5.17
C GLN A 373 -7.38 -40.71 -4.77
N ASP A 374 -7.23 -42.01 -4.53
CA ASP A 374 -5.95 -42.66 -4.27
C ASP A 374 -5.12 -41.93 -3.19
N THR A 375 -5.77 -41.44 -2.14
CA THR A 375 -5.08 -40.55 -1.19
C THR A 375 -4.01 -41.29 -0.39
N ILE A 376 -2.91 -40.60 -0.09
CA ILE A 376 -1.86 -41.00 0.85
C ILE A 376 -1.48 -39.76 1.67
N ASP A 377 -1.47 -39.85 3.00
CA ASP A 377 -1.16 -38.74 3.92
C ASP A 377 -1.96 -37.47 3.58
N THR A 378 -3.20 -37.48 4.04
CA THR A 378 -4.18 -36.44 3.73
C THR A 378 -4.69 -35.84 5.02
N LYS A 379 -4.66 -34.52 5.13
CA LYS A 379 -5.13 -33.82 6.34
C LYS A 379 -6.05 -32.65 6.01
N PHE A 380 -7.19 -32.64 6.67
CA PHE A 380 -8.16 -31.55 6.71
C PHE A 380 -8.27 -31.06 8.15
N ASP A 381 -7.80 -29.84 8.42
CA ASP A 381 -7.79 -29.24 9.75
C ASP A 381 -8.57 -27.92 9.77
N GLN A 382 -9.33 -27.69 10.85
CA GLN A 382 -10.12 -26.46 11.03
C GLN A 382 -11.09 -26.18 9.88
N ILE A 383 -11.98 -27.15 9.63
CA ILE A 383 -13.02 -27.08 8.60
C ILE A 383 -14.35 -26.70 9.25
N TYR A 384 -14.96 -25.60 8.79
CA TYR A 384 -16.23 -25.10 9.32
C TYR A 384 -17.23 -24.96 8.18
N CYS A 385 -18.11 -25.94 8.04
CA CYS A 385 -19.06 -25.99 6.94
C CYS A 385 -20.49 -25.98 7.43
N SER A 386 -21.37 -25.28 6.71
CA SER A 386 -22.80 -25.39 6.96
C SER A 386 -23.65 -25.34 5.71
N LYS A 387 -24.81 -25.99 5.76
CA LYS A 387 -25.82 -25.93 4.69
C LYS A 387 -25.31 -26.44 3.34
N LEU A 388 -24.39 -27.40 3.35
CA LEU A 388 -23.92 -28.02 2.12
C LEU A 388 -24.96 -29.04 1.62
N SER A 389 -25.24 -29.04 0.33
CA SER A 389 -26.04 -30.09 -0.32
C SER A 389 -25.24 -30.97 -1.29
N GLY A 390 -24.00 -30.57 -1.63
CA GLY A 390 -23.08 -31.35 -2.48
C GLY A 390 -22.06 -32.20 -1.72
N GLY A 391 -22.00 -32.05 -0.40
CA GLY A 391 -20.98 -32.63 0.46
C GLY A 391 -19.66 -31.86 0.45
N PHE A 392 -18.81 -32.14 1.44
CA PHE A 392 -17.52 -31.47 1.59
C PHE A 392 -16.37 -32.27 0.96
N LEU A 393 -16.23 -33.53 1.31
CA LEU A 393 -15.11 -34.37 0.87
C LEU A 393 -15.62 -35.71 0.34
N ARG A 394 -15.17 -36.08 -0.85
CA ARG A 394 -15.28 -37.42 -1.40
C ARG A 394 -13.88 -37.94 -1.73
N SER A 395 -13.59 -39.17 -1.30
CA SER A 395 -12.37 -39.89 -1.67
C SER A 395 -12.72 -41.16 -2.44
N LEU A 396 -12.20 -41.28 -3.66
CA LEU A 396 -12.37 -42.43 -4.55
C LEU A 396 -11.05 -43.19 -4.72
N TRP A 397 -11.03 -44.13 -5.66
CA TRP A 397 -9.85 -44.91 -6.02
C TRP A 397 -9.85 -45.19 -7.53
N SER A 398 -8.65 -45.26 -8.13
CA SER A 398 -8.50 -45.39 -9.59
C SER A 398 -8.51 -46.82 -10.10
N ASN A 399 -8.36 -47.81 -9.22
CA ASN A 399 -8.13 -49.22 -9.54
C ASN A 399 -6.93 -49.47 -10.49
N THR A 400 -5.94 -48.57 -10.49
CA THR A 400 -4.72 -48.78 -11.25
C THR A 400 -3.94 -50.01 -10.73
N GLN A 401 -3.72 -50.98 -11.63
CA GLN A 401 -3.26 -52.33 -11.30
C GLN A 401 -1.86 -52.40 -10.68
N LYS A 402 -1.01 -51.40 -10.96
CA LYS A 402 0.42 -51.40 -10.59
C LYS A 402 0.68 -51.45 -9.08
N ALA A 403 -0.25 -50.98 -8.24
CA ALA A 403 -0.09 -51.02 -6.78
C ALA A 403 -1.38 -51.34 -6.01
N GLY A 404 -2.43 -51.81 -6.67
CA GLY A 404 -3.69 -52.14 -6.01
C GLY A 404 -4.41 -50.92 -5.43
N TRP A 405 -4.53 -49.85 -6.21
CA TRP A 405 -5.21 -48.61 -5.83
C TRP A 405 -6.73 -48.78 -5.83
N ASN A 406 -7.23 -49.60 -4.91
CA ASN A 406 -8.65 -49.92 -4.74
C ASN A 406 -9.26 -49.31 -3.47
N HIS A 407 -8.51 -48.42 -2.82
CA HIS A 407 -8.83 -47.79 -1.55
C HIS A 407 -8.03 -46.49 -1.38
N SER A 408 -8.42 -45.67 -0.39
CA SER A 408 -7.73 -44.46 0.01
C SER A 408 -7.03 -44.68 1.37
N THR A 409 -5.97 -43.95 1.66
CA THR A 409 -5.14 -44.18 2.86
C THR A 409 -4.86 -42.90 3.64
N ALA A 410 -4.85 -43.01 4.97
CA ALA A 410 -4.36 -42.01 5.92
C ALA A 410 -5.03 -40.63 5.76
N ILE A 411 -6.37 -40.61 5.77
CA ILE A 411 -7.14 -39.36 5.85
C ILE A 411 -7.30 -38.98 7.32
N GLU A 412 -6.79 -37.82 7.71
CA GLU A 412 -7.05 -37.17 8.99
C GLU A 412 -8.00 -35.99 8.81
N ILE A 413 -9.09 -35.98 9.57
CA ILE A 413 -9.97 -34.81 9.72
C ILE A 413 -9.93 -34.39 11.18
N SER A 414 -9.54 -33.14 11.44
CA SER A 414 -9.42 -32.64 12.80
C SER A 414 -9.95 -31.24 13.02
N ASN A 415 -10.41 -30.98 14.25
CA ASN A 415 -10.85 -29.66 14.73
C ASN A 415 -11.94 -29.03 13.84
N SER A 416 -12.93 -29.83 13.45
CA SER A 416 -13.85 -29.47 12.38
C SER A 416 -15.31 -29.52 12.82
N ASN A 417 -16.16 -28.72 12.19
CA ASN A 417 -17.60 -28.69 12.42
C ASN A 417 -18.36 -28.68 11.09
N PHE A 418 -19.30 -29.62 10.96
CA PHE A 418 -20.21 -29.75 9.85
C PHE A 418 -21.65 -29.61 10.36
N SER A 419 -22.36 -28.57 9.93
CA SER A 419 -23.67 -28.24 10.46
C SER A 419 -24.76 -28.08 9.39
N SER A 420 -25.95 -28.63 9.63
CA SER A 420 -27.13 -28.39 8.77
C SER A 420 -26.95 -28.77 7.30
N ASN A 421 -26.14 -29.78 7.00
CA ASN A 421 -25.94 -30.28 5.64
C ASN A 421 -27.09 -31.22 5.21
N THR A 422 -27.40 -31.26 3.92
CA THR A 422 -28.55 -31.98 3.35
C THR A 422 -28.16 -32.85 2.16
N THR A 423 -29.09 -33.70 1.71
CA THR A 423 -29.04 -34.42 0.41
C THR A 423 -28.02 -35.55 0.28
N VAL A 424 -26.77 -35.37 0.73
CA VAL A 424 -25.70 -36.38 0.66
C VAL A 424 -24.83 -36.34 1.92
N ASP A 425 -24.15 -37.45 2.23
CA ASP A 425 -23.15 -37.48 3.29
C ASP A 425 -22.09 -36.40 3.07
N VAL A 426 -21.85 -35.58 4.10
CA VAL A 426 -20.89 -34.48 4.04
C VAL A 426 -19.46 -35.00 3.84
N LEU A 427 -19.17 -36.20 4.37
CA LEU A 427 -17.93 -36.93 4.15
C LEU A 427 -18.23 -38.29 3.51
N ARG A 428 -17.74 -38.52 2.29
CA ARG A 428 -17.88 -39.79 1.54
C ARG A 428 -16.53 -40.45 1.40
N LEU A 429 -16.18 -41.27 2.38
CA LEU A 429 -14.84 -41.78 2.65
C LEU A 429 -14.83 -43.31 2.73
N ILE A 430 -15.44 -43.92 1.72
CA ILE A 430 -15.54 -45.37 1.56
C ILE A 430 -14.14 -45.94 1.33
N ARG A 431 -13.85 -47.12 1.91
CA ARG A 431 -12.54 -47.79 1.81
C ARG A 431 -11.35 -46.89 2.21
N CYS A 432 -11.54 -45.95 3.14
CA CYS A 432 -10.43 -45.16 3.66
C CYS A 432 -9.75 -45.90 4.84
N GLY A 433 -8.54 -46.41 4.63
CA GLY A 433 -7.74 -47.12 5.64
C GLY A 433 -6.86 -46.19 6.48
N GLN A 434 -6.44 -46.66 7.66
CA GLN A 434 -5.50 -45.96 8.56
C GLN A 434 -5.87 -44.49 8.82
N SER A 435 -7.17 -44.21 8.89
CA SER A 435 -7.72 -42.86 8.90
C SER A 435 -8.17 -42.43 10.30
N ILE A 436 -8.27 -41.12 10.53
CA ILE A 436 -8.53 -40.54 11.84
C ILE A 436 -9.56 -39.41 11.71
N MET A 437 -10.56 -39.40 12.58
CA MET A 437 -11.36 -38.20 12.88
C MET A 437 -11.10 -37.81 14.33
N ARG A 438 -10.63 -36.58 14.57
CA ARG A 438 -10.32 -36.09 15.91
C ARG A 438 -10.97 -34.73 16.18
N ASN A 439 -11.77 -34.62 17.24
CA ASN A 439 -12.46 -33.37 17.59
C ASN A 439 -13.29 -32.85 16.40
N VAL A 440 -14.25 -33.67 15.96
CA VAL A 440 -15.11 -33.38 14.80
C VAL A 440 -16.58 -33.41 15.22
N TRP A 441 -17.30 -32.35 14.92
CA TRP A 441 -18.71 -32.20 15.26
C TRP A 441 -19.61 -32.24 14.03
N PHE A 442 -20.65 -33.05 14.08
CA PHE A 442 -21.76 -33.09 13.13
C PHE A 442 -23.04 -32.64 13.85
N SER A 443 -23.57 -31.45 13.52
CA SER A 443 -24.74 -30.88 14.19
C SER A 443 -25.91 -30.62 13.23
N ASN A 444 -27.08 -31.14 13.54
CA ASN A 444 -28.32 -30.91 12.78
C ASN A 444 -28.22 -31.30 11.30
N ASN A 445 -27.46 -32.34 10.95
CA ASN A 445 -27.27 -32.76 9.56
C ASN A 445 -28.35 -33.75 9.12
N GLU A 446 -28.80 -33.67 7.88
CA GLU A 446 -29.60 -34.75 7.30
C GLU A 446 -28.74 -36.01 7.12
N TYR A 447 -27.54 -35.84 6.57
CA TYR A 447 -26.54 -36.88 6.33
C TYR A 447 -25.18 -36.43 6.85
N THR A 448 -24.44 -37.34 7.50
CA THR A 448 -23.15 -37.03 8.13
C THR A 448 -21.99 -37.62 7.35
N TYR A 449 -21.71 -38.90 7.49
CA TYR A 449 -20.55 -39.51 6.85
C TYR A 449 -20.81 -40.96 6.43
N ASP A 450 -20.09 -41.36 5.39
CA ASP A 450 -19.92 -42.74 4.98
C ASP A 450 -18.45 -43.12 5.07
N ILE A 451 -18.15 -44.01 6.01
CA ILE A 451 -16.79 -44.56 6.23
C ILE A 451 -16.77 -46.08 6.02
N SER A 452 -17.78 -46.62 5.34
CA SER A 452 -17.91 -48.05 5.10
C SER A 452 -16.66 -48.64 4.44
N GLN A 453 -16.33 -49.88 4.80
CA GLN A 453 -15.13 -50.61 4.34
C GLN A 453 -13.78 -49.96 4.73
N GLY A 454 -13.78 -48.90 5.55
CA GLY A 454 -12.58 -48.20 6.00
C GLY A 454 -12.00 -48.74 7.31
N GLY A 455 -10.92 -48.11 7.76
CA GLY A 455 -10.32 -48.30 9.08
C GLY A 455 -10.08 -46.95 9.75
N TRP A 456 -10.75 -46.71 10.88
CA TRP A 456 -10.92 -45.38 11.47
C TRP A 456 -10.68 -45.36 12.98
N LEU A 457 -9.84 -44.43 13.43
CA LEU A 457 -9.86 -43.94 14.81
C LEU A 457 -10.81 -42.74 14.89
N LEU A 458 -11.86 -42.86 15.70
CA LEU A 458 -12.79 -41.79 16.02
C LEU A 458 -12.48 -41.32 17.45
N ASP A 459 -11.95 -40.11 17.57
CA ASP A 459 -11.53 -39.50 18.83
C ASP A 459 -12.30 -38.21 19.05
N THR A 460 -13.20 -38.19 20.02
CA THR A 460 -14.07 -37.02 20.28
C THR A 460 -14.86 -36.63 19.03
N VAL A 461 -15.47 -37.62 18.38
CA VAL A 461 -16.42 -37.41 17.29
C VAL A 461 -17.82 -37.27 17.88
N ILE A 462 -18.47 -36.16 17.57
CA ILE A 462 -19.78 -35.81 18.12
C ILE A 462 -20.78 -35.74 16.98
N MET A 463 -21.91 -36.42 17.13
CA MET A 463 -23.04 -36.35 16.23
C MET A 463 -24.32 -36.07 17.01
N GLU A 464 -24.99 -34.98 16.65
CA GLU A 464 -26.19 -34.49 17.32
C GLU A 464 -27.24 -34.07 16.29
N ASN A 465 -28.50 -34.45 16.54
CA ASN A 465 -29.66 -34.09 15.71
C ASN A 465 -29.53 -34.49 14.24
N SER A 466 -28.89 -35.64 13.97
CA SER A 466 -28.84 -36.16 12.60
C SER A 466 -30.15 -36.83 12.19
N THR A 467 -30.60 -36.64 10.93
CA THR A 467 -31.82 -37.28 10.40
C THR A 467 -31.58 -38.75 10.04
N TYR A 468 -30.51 -39.03 9.28
CA TYR A 468 -30.14 -40.37 8.83
C TYR A 468 -28.86 -40.85 9.51
N PRO A 469 -28.71 -42.18 9.69
CA PRO A 469 -27.54 -42.72 10.34
C PRO A 469 -26.28 -42.60 9.47
N ALA A 470 -25.14 -42.40 10.12
CA ALA A 470 -23.85 -42.50 9.47
C ALA A 470 -23.58 -43.94 8.99
N LYS A 471 -22.95 -44.10 7.83
CA LYS A 471 -22.80 -45.41 7.17
C LYS A 471 -21.45 -46.04 7.52
N THR A 472 -21.47 -47.21 8.15
CA THR A 472 -20.26 -47.85 8.69
C THR A 472 -20.13 -49.33 8.32
N LYS A 473 -20.85 -49.81 7.30
CA LYS A 473 -20.78 -51.22 6.89
C LYS A 473 -19.35 -51.70 6.64
N TRP A 474 -18.96 -52.74 7.35
CA TRP A 474 -17.62 -53.35 7.32
C TRP A 474 -16.46 -52.41 7.68
N ALA A 475 -16.75 -51.25 8.28
CA ALA A 475 -15.71 -50.38 8.79
C ALA A 475 -15.09 -50.97 10.06
N LYS A 476 -13.77 -50.78 10.23
CA LYS A 476 -13.03 -51.11 11.45
C LYS A 476 -12.88 -49.83 12.26
N THR A 477 -13.74 -49.59 13.24
CA THR A 477 -13.72 -48.37 14.06
C THR A 477 -13.09 -48.62 15.44
N THR A 478 -12.32 -47.64 15.92
CA THR A 478 -11.91 -47.51 17.33
C THR A 478 -12.45 -46.19 17.83
N GLU A 479 -13.25 -46.19 18.90
CA GLU A 479 -13.94 -45.00 19.39
C GLU A 479 -13.37 -44.58 20.76
N ILE A 480 -13.02 -43.31 20.89
CA ILE A 480 -12.53 -42.68 22.12
C ILE A 480 -13.38 -41.44 22.35
N ASN A 481 -14.05 -41.34 23.51
CA ASN A 481 -14.85 -40.17 23.91
C ASN A 481 -15.86 -39.67 22.85
N CYS A 482 -16.37 -40.57 22.01
CA CYS A 482 -17.36 -40.22 20.99
C CYS A 482 -18.76 -40.08 21.60
N ARG A 483 -19.60 -39.25 20.99
CA ARG A 483 -20.99 -39.04 21.41
C ARG A 483 -21.91 -39.03 20.20
N PHE A 484 -22.79 -40.01 20.11
CA PHE A 484 -23.83 -40.10 19.08
C PHE A 484 -25.18 -40.02 19.77
N ALA A 485 -25.84 -38.86 19.73
CA ALA A 485 -27.02 -38.60 20.53
C ALA A 485 -28.04 -37.71 19.80
N GLN A 486 -29.26 -37.64 20.36
CA GLN A 486 -30.30 -36.69 19.94
C GLN A 486 -30.70 -36.79 18.46
N GLY A 487 -30.62 -37.98 17.86
CA GLY A 487 -30.96 -38.21 16.45
C GLY A 487 -30.53 -39.61 16.01
N ALA A 488 -30.40 -39.82 14.71
CA ALA A 488 -29.79 -41.04 14.19
C ALA A 488 -28.32 -41.16 14.62
N THR A 489 -27.87 -42.40 14.85
CA THR A 489 -26.48 -42.75 15.22
C THR A 489 -25.71 -43.25 14.00
N TYR A 490 -24.84 -44.24 14.11
CA TYR A 490 -24.31 -44.95 12.93
C TYR A 490 -25.02 -46.29 12.71
N ASP A 491 -24.96 -46.80 11.48
CA ASP A 491 -25.52 -48.08 11.05
C ASP A 491 -24.45 -48.89 10.28
N ASN A 492 -24.11 -50.05 10.81
CA ASN A 492 -23.10 -50.96 10.28
C ASN A 492 -23.63 -51.90 9.18
N THR A 493 -24.87 -51.72 8.74
CA THR A 493 -25.47 -52.43 7.61
C THR A 493 -25.53 -51.56 6.35
N LEU A 494 -25.43 -50.25 6.52
CA LEU A 494 -25.51 -49.27 5.44
C LEU A 494 -24.15 -48.92 4.85
N SER A 495 -24.14 -48.76 3.53
CA SER A 495 -23.02 -48.27 2.73
C SER A 495 -23.59 -47.58 1.51
N GLY A 496 -22.98 -46.47 1.12
CA GLY A 496 -23.19 -45.81 -0.15
C GLY A 496 -22.33 -46.42 -1.27
N TYR A 497 -21.56 -47.48 -0.99
CA TYR A 497 -20.79 -48.19 -2.01
C TYR A 497 -21.72 -48.78 -3.06
N THR A 498 -21.36 -48.54 -4.31
CA THR A 498 -21.98 -49.13 -5.49
C THR A 498 -20.87 -49.65 -6.40
N SER A 499 -21.12 -50.72 -7.16
CA SER A 499 -20.09 -51.39 -7.96
C SER A 499 -19.52 -50.52 -9.09
N ASP A 500 -20.23 -49.47 -9.49
CA ASP A 500 -19.77 -48.46 -10.45
C ASP A 500 -18.57 -47.65 -9.92
N MET A 501 -18.46 -47.46 -8.60
CA MET A 501 -17.32 -46.78 -7.98
C MET A 501 -15.98 -47.50 -8.20
N ASP A 502 -15.99 -48.77 -8.62
CA ASP A 502 -14.77 -49.49 -9.00
C ASP A 502 -14.27 -49.15 -10.43
N ASN A 503 -14.95 -48.26 -11.16
CA ASN A 503 -14.52 -47.85 -12.51
C ASN A 503 -13.85 -46.46 -12.55
N GLY A 504 -13.52 -45.89 -11.38
CA GLY A 504 -13.07 -44.50 -11.25
C GLY A 504 -14.25 -43.55 -11.26
#